data_AF-A0A9D7XR76-F1
#
_entry.id   AF-A0A9D7XR76-F1
#
_cell.length_a   1.000
_cell.length_b   1.000
_cell.length_c   1.000
_cell.angle_alpha   90.00
_cell.angle_beta   90.00
_cell.angle_gamma   90.00
#
_symmetry.space_group_name_H-M   'P 1'
#
loop_
_entity.id
_entity.type
_entity.pdbx_description
1 polymer ?
#
loop_
_entity_poly.entity_id
_entity_poly.type
_entity_poly.pdbx_seq_one_letter_code
_entity_poly.pdbx_strand_id
1 'polypeptide(L)'
;MKNILFVFVAFCAIVFLSSCGINAGVISNLNSNATEVQLSSNNFKVVDKINGSAKVSYVLMFGGMNKKQLFENAYSAMMDKANLNGSARAVINMVTEEHIGGVPPFYYTRTVTVSANVIEFTK
;
A
#
# COMPACT_ATOMS: atom_id res chain seq x y z
N MET A 1 -19.31 -7.92 44.92
CA MET A 1 -18.23 -8.45 44.05
C MET A 1 -18.70 -8.77 42.63
N LYS A 2 -19.87 -9.41 42.44
CA LYS A 2 -20.43 -9.75 41.11
C LYS A 2 -20.58 -8.55 40.15
N ASN A 3 -20.98 -7.39 40.67
CA ASN A 3 -21.17 -6.17 39.86
C ASN A 3 -19.85 -5.53 39.41
N ILE A 4 -18.79 -5.63 40.23
CA ILE A 4 -17.44 -5.13 39.86
C ILE A 4 -16.82 -6.04 38.80
N LEU A 5 -17.00 -7.35 38.92
CA LEU A 5 -16.57 -8.32 37.90
C LEU A 5 -17.28 -8.05 36.56
N PHE A 6 -18.57 -7.73 36.60
CA PHE A 6 -19.35 -7.42 35.40
C PHE A 6 -18.88 -6.13 34.71
N VAL A 7 -18.56 -5.09 35.48
CA VAL A 7 -17.99 -3.83 34.97
C VAL A 7 -16.61 -4.07 34.35
N PHE A 8 -15.78 -4.91 34.96
CA PHE A 8 -14.46 -5.24 34.45
C PHE A 8 -14.52 -6.03 33.14
N VAL A 9 -15.43 -7.02 33.05
CA VAL A 9 -15.66 -7.79 31.83
C VAL A 9 -16.22 -6.91 30.70
N ALA A 10 -17.15 -6.00 31.02
CA ALA A 10 -17.68 -5.05 30.05
C ALA A 10 -16.60 -4.09 29.52
N PHE A 11 -15.70 -3.62 30.39
CA PHE A 11 -14.58 -2.76 29.99
C PHE A 11 -13.59 -3.50 29.08
N CYS A 12 -13.23 -4.75 29.40
CA CYS A 12 -12.39 -5.57 28.52
C CYS A 12 -13.05 -5.79 27.15
N ALA A 13 -14.36 -6.05 27.10
CA ALA A 13 -15.06 -6.26 25.84
C ALA A 13 -14.98 -5.04 24.91
N ILE A 14 -15.12 -3.82 25.46
CA ILE A 14 -15.03 -2.58 24.67
C ILE A 14 -13.62 -2.37 24.09
N VAL A 15 -12.57 -2.73 24.83
CA VAL A 15 -11.17 -2.60 24.38
C VAL A 15 -10.81 -3.63 23.30
N PHE A 16 -11.36 -4.84 23.36
CA PHE A 16 -11.09 -5.88 22.36
C PHE A 16 -11.92 -5.72 21.08
N LEU A 17 -13.07 -5.04 21.13
CA LEU A 17 -13.90 -4.78 19.95
C LEU A 17 -13.42 -3.57 19.13
N SER A 18 -12.58 -2.69 19.67
CA SER A 18 -11.95 -1.59 18.93
C SER A 18 -10.72 -2.04 18.13
N SER A 19 -10.89 -3.08 17.30
CA SER A 19 -9.94 -3.42 16.23
C SER A 19 -10.09 -2.41 15.08
N CYS A 20 -9.77 -1.14 15.33
CA CYS A 20 -9.57 -0.16 14.28
C CYS A 20 -8.28 -0.51 13.55
N GLY A 21 -8.39 -1.23 12.43
CA GLY A 21 -7.27 -1.44 11.52
C GLY A 21 -6.72 -0.09 11.07
N ILE A 22 -5.46 0.20 11.42
CA ILE A 22 -4.77 1.42 10.98
C ILE A 22 -4.40 1.21 9.51
N ASN A 23 -5.21 1.76 8.61
CA ASN A 23 -4.85 1.90 7.21
C ASN A 23 -4.16 3.26 7.04
N ALA A 24 -2.82 3.26 7.02
CA ALA A 24 -2.04 4.43 6.66
C ALA A 24 -1.70 4.34 5.17
N GLY A 25 -2.50 4.99 4.33
CA GLY A 25 -2.12 5.25 2.94
C GLY A 25 -1.07 6.36 2.92
N VAL A 26 0.21 5.99 2.93
CA VAL A 26 1.28 6.98 2.83
C VAL A 26 1.38 7.41 1.36
N ILE A 27 0.76 8.54 1.02
CA ILE A 27 0.98 9.23 -0.25
C ILE A 27 2.31 9.98 -0.15
N SER A 28 3.42 9.24 -0.15
CA SER A 28 4.76 9.83 -0.25
C SER A 28 5.19 9.81 -1.72
N ASN A 29 5.12 10.99 -2.36
CA ASN A 29 5.74 11.23 -3.66
C ASN A 29 7.27 11.29 -3.50
N LEU A 30 7.89 10.14 -3.22
CA LEU A 30 9.36 9.97 -3.24
C LEU A 30 9.90 9.72 -4.65
N ASN A 31 9.01 9.76 -5.66
CA ASN A 31 9.38 9.58 -7.06
C ASN A 31 9.77 10.94 -7.65
N SER A 32 11.07 11.16 -7.88
CA SER A 32 11.60 12.36 -8.57
C SER A 32 11.25 12.43 -10.06
N ASN A 33 10.41 11.53 -10.57
CA ASN A 33 9.87 11.60 -11.93
C ASN A 33 8.74 12.64 -11.98
N ALA A 34 9.13 13.91 -12.18
CA ALA A 34 8.20 15.00 -12.40
C ALA A 34 7.60 14.90 -13.82
N THR A 35 6.48 14.18 -13.95
CA THR A 35 5.66 14.22 -15.17
C THR A 35 4.64 15.34 -15.03
N GLU A 36 4.87 16.48 -15.67
CA GLU A 36 3.88 17.55 -15.77
C GLU A 36 2.77 17.13 -16.74
N VAL A 37 1.69 16.58 -16.21
CA VAL A 37 0.46 16.38 -16.96
C VAL A 37 -0.39 17.64 -16.86
N GLN A 38 -0.38 18.46 -17.90
CA GLN A 38 -1.31 19.58 -18.03
C GLN A 38 -2.73 19.04 -18.26
N LEU A 39 -3.47 18.78 -17.17
CA LEU A 39 -4.87 18.34 -17.17
C LEU A 39 -5.81 19.28 -17.94
N SER A 40 -5.42 20.54 -18.12
CA SER A 40 -6.18 21.55 -18.89
C SER A 40 -6.09 21.34 -20.41
N SER A 41 -5.14 20.53 -20.87
CA SER A 41 -4.93 20.19 -22.27
C SER A 41 -5.15 18.69 -22.45
N ASN A 42 -5.97 18.30 -23.43
CA ASN A 42 -6.27 16.89 -23.69
C ASN A 42 -5.09 16.20 -24.42
N ASN A 43 -3.92 16.16 -23.76
CA ASN A 43 -2.62 15.77 -24.30
C ASN A 43 -2.17 14.37 -23.87
N PHE A 44 -2.99 13.68 -23.07
CA PHE A 44 -2.70 12.31 -22.66
C PHE A 44 -3.97 11.48 -22.55
N LYS A 45 -3.82 10.18 -22.72
CA LYS A 45 -4.87 9.18 -22.49
C LYS A 45 -4.40 8.19 -21.45
N VAL A 46 -5.27 7.84 -20.50
CA VAL A 46 -5.02 6.71 -19.59
C VAL A 46 -5.21 5.41 -20.39
N VAL A 47 -4.14 4.64 -20.51
CA VAL A 47 -4.11 3.40 -21.29
C VAL A 47 -4.32 2.19 -20.39
N ASP A 48 -3.76 2.21 -19.18
CA ASP A 48 -3.84 1.08 -18.26
C ASP A 48 -3.71 1.50 -16.78
N LYS A 49 -4.07 0.60 -15.87
CA LYS A 49 -3.85 0.71 -14.43
C LYS A 49 -3.06 -0.50 -13.94
N ILE A 50 -1.85 -0.24 -13.47
CA ILE A 50 -0.90 -1.26 -13.02
C ILE A 50 -0.82 -1.32 -11.51
N ASN A 51 -0.54 -2.52 -10.98
CA ASN A 51 -0.33 -2.75 -9.56
C ASN A 51 0.76 -3.79 -9.30
N GLY A 52 1.44 -3.66 -8.17
CA GLY A 52 2.40 -4.63 -7.68
C GLY A 52 2.29 -4.73 -6.17
N SER A 53 2.43 -5.94 -5.63
CA SER A 53 2.34 -6.16 -4.18
C SER A 53 3.47 -7.05 -3.70
N ALA A 54 3.94 -6.76 -2.49
CA ALA A 54 4.93 -7.56 -1.79
C ALA A 54 4.46 -7.80 -0.35
N LYS A 55 4.69 -9.02 0.14
CA LYS A 55 4.20 -9.48 1.43
C LYS A 55 5.34 -10.04 2.26
N VAL A 56 5.34 -9.71 3.54
CA VAL A 56 6.25 -10.30 4.52
C VAL A 56 5.52 -10.68 5.79
N SER A 57 5.89 -11.83 6.35
CA SER A 57 5.33 -12.37 7.58
C SER A 57 6.36 -12.36 8.70
N TYR A 58 5.89 -12.07 9.90
CA TYR A 58 6.67 -12.08 11.14
C TYR A 58 6.07 -13.12 12.08
N VAL A 59 6.91 -13.97 12.65
CA VAL A 59 6.52 -15.04 13.59
C VAL A 59 7.27 -14.80 14.89
N LEU A 60 6.55 -14.58 16.00
CA LEU A 60 7.15 -14.30 17.32
C LEU A 60 8.18 -13.15 17.28
N MET A 61 7.92 -12.10 16.49
CA MET A 61 8.85 -11.00 16.18
C MET A 61 10.13 -11.36 15.42
N PHE A 62 10.36 -12.65 15.13
CA PHE A 62 11.43 -13.11 14.27
C PHE A 62 10.96 -13.22 12.82
N GLY A 63 11.89 -12.97 11.90
CA GLY A 63 11.59 -12.83 10.48
C GLY A 63 11.32 -11.38 10.09
N GLY A 64 11.01 -11.18 8.82
CA GLY A 64 10.88 -9.86 8.25
C GLY A 64 11.81 -9.62 7.08
N MET A 65 11.52 -8.55 6.36
CA MET A 65 12.26 -8.03 5.23
C MET A 65 12.40 -6.54 5.48
N ASN A 66 13.50 -5.93 5.05
CA ASN A 66 13.68 -4.50 5.18
C ASN A 66 12.50 -3.77 4.52
N LYS A 67 11.94 -2.75 5.19
CA LYS A 67 10.79 -1.98 4.66
C LYS A 67 11.06 -1.45 3.26
N LYS A 68 12.30 -1.02 3.00
CA LYS A 68 12.77 -0.56 1.70
C LYS A 68 12.71 -1.67 0.65
N GLN A 69 13.21 -2.85 0.97
CA GLN A 69 13.21 -4.00 0.06
C GLN A 69 11.79 -4.49 -0.23
N LEU A 70 10.88 -4.45 0.76
CA LEU A 70 9.47 -4.75 0.57
C LEU A 70 8.82 -3.78 -0.44
N PHE A 71 9.12 -2.49 -0.31
CA PHE A 71 8.66 -1.47 -1.26
C PHE A 71 9.27 -1.66 -2.65
N GLU A 72 10.59 -1.88 -2.75
CA GLU A 72 11.28 -2.10 -4.02
C GLU A 72 10.73 -3.33 -4.76
N ASN A 73 10.43 -4.41 -4.05
CA ASN A 73 9.81 -5.60 -4.64
C ASN A 73 8.40 -5.30 -5.18
N ALA A 74 7.58 -4.57 -4.41
CA ALA A 74 6.24 -4.16 -4.87
C ALA A 74 6.31 -3.20 -6.07
N TYR A 75 7.26 -2.27 -6.06
CA TYR A 75 7.52 -1.34 -7.15
C TYR A 75 8.00 -2.06 -8.42
N SER A 76 8.97 -2.98 -8.31
CA SER A 76 9.45 -3.77 -9.43
C SER A 76 8.32 -4.59 -10.05
N ALA A 77 7.54 -5.29 -9.23
CA ALA A 77 6.40 -6.08 -9.71
C ALA A 77 5.31 -5.24 -10.38
N MET A 78 5.17 -3.96 -10.00
CA MET A 78 4.29 -3.01 -10.69
C MET A 78 4.91 -2.57 -12.02
N MET A 79 6.20 -2.21 -12.02
CA MET A 79 6.90 -1.70 -13.21
C MET A 79 7.05 -2.75 -14.32
N ASP A 80 7.20 -4.03 -13.96
CA ASP A 80 7.20 -5.15 -14.91
C ASP A 80 5.89 -5.22 -15.73
N LYS A 81 4.79 -4.71 -15.16
CA LYS A 81 3.49 -4.64 -15.84
C LYS A 81 3.28 -3.32 -16.61
N ALA A 82 4.15 -2.32 -16.44
CA ALA A 82 3.97 -0.98 -17.02
C ALA A 82 4.12 -0.93 -18.54
N ASN A 83 4.79 -1.92 -19.14
CA ASN A 83 5.04 -2.07 -20.58
C ASN A 83 5.17 -0.74 -21.34
N LEU A 84 6.24 0.00 -21.02
CA LEU A 84 6.51 1.35 -21.54
C LEU A 84 7.15 1.34 -22.95
N ASN A 85 7.20 0.19 -23.62
CA ASN A 85 7.88 0.06 -24.89
C ASN A 85 6.98 0.51 -26.07
N GLY A 86 7.52 1.35 -26.95
CA GLY A 86 6.97 1.61 -28.29
C GLY A 86 6.15 2.91 -28.48
N SER A 87 5.80 3.63 -27.41
CA SER A 87 5.15 4.96 -27.49
C SER A 87 5.55 5.86 -26.31
N ALA A 88 5.25 7.16 -26.39
CA ALA A 88 5.52 8.11 -25.32
C ALA A 88 4.60 7.84 -24.11
N ARG A 89 4.95 6.83 -23.31
CA ARG A 89 4.20 6.39 -22.15
C ARG A 89 4.89 6.77 -20.84
N ALA A 90 4.09 7.08 -19.84
CA ALA A 90 4.58 7.39 -18.50
C ALA A 90 3.67 6.77 -17.43
N VAL A 91 4.26 6.46 -16.29
CA VAL A 91 3.54 6.01 -15.09
C VAL A 91 3.26 7.22 -14.22
N ILE A 92 1.99 7.48 -13.93
CA ILE A 92 1.52 8.61 -13.11
C ILE A 92 0.61 8.12 -11.97
N ASN A 93 0.31 9.02 -11.04
CA ASN A 93 -0.62 8.78 -9.93
C ASN A 93 -0.25 7.52 -9.13
N MET A 94 1.02 7.46 -8.72
CA MET A 94 1.52 6.34 -7.93
C MET A 94 1.03 6.45 -6.49
N VAL A 95 0.36 5.40 -6.01
CA VAL A 95 -0.19 5.32 -4.66
C VAL A 95 0.36 4.06 -3.99
N THR A 96 0.84 4.23 -2.76
CA THR A 96 1.35 3.13 -1.93
C THR A 96 0.41 2.89 -0.78
N GLU A 97 -0.06 1.65 -0.67
CA GLU A 97 -0.95 1.18 0.38
C GLU A 97 -0.22 0.14 1.23
N GLU A 98 -0.21 0.35 2.55
CA GLU A 98 0.35 -0.60 3.50
C GLU A 98 -0.78 -1.23 4.32
N HIS A 99 -0.91 -2.55 4.23
CA HIS A 99 -1.84 -3.33 5.02
C HIS A 99 -1.08 -4.17 6.04
N ILE A 100 -1.39 -3.98 7.31
CA ILE A 100 -0.88 -4.80 8.41
C ILE A 100 -2.02 -5.68 8.89
N GLY A 101 -1.84 -6.99 8.82
CA GLY A 101 -2.81 -7.98 9.28
C GLY A 101 -2.18 -8.98 10.25
N GLY A 102 -3.02 -9.80 10.88
CA GLY A 102 -2.60 -10.86 11.79
C GLY A 102 -2.97 -10.60 13.26
N VAL A 103 -2.38 -11.41 14.13
CA VAL A 103 -2.59 -11.41 15.58
C VAL A 103 -1.25 -11.11 16.27
N PRO A 104 -0.92 -9.83 16.51
CA PRO A 104 0.25 -9.46 17.31
C PRO A 104 0.10 -10.01 18.74
N PRO A 105 1.18 -10.51 19.39
CA PRO A 105 2.57 -10.57 18.95
C PRO A 105 2.98 -11.89 18.25
N PHE A 106 2.09 -12.86 18.10
CA PHE A 106 2.45 -14.21 17.64
C PHE A 106 2.69 -14.28 16.14
N TYR A 107 1.83 -13.65 15.34
CA TYR A 107 1.95 -13.63 13.89
C TYR A 107 1.38 -12.33 13.33
N TYR A 108 2.19 -11.55 12.62
CA TYR A 108 1.66 -10.42 11.85
C TYR A 108 2.28 -10.40 10.46
N THR A 109 1.48 -9.98 9.49
CA THR A 109 1.83 -9.88 8.08
C THR A 109 1.75 -8.43 7.66
N ARG A 110 2.75 -7.98 6.92
CA ARG A 110 2.75 -6.68 6.28
C ARG A 110 2.72 -6.89 4.77
N THR A 111 1.71 -6.34 4.14
CA THR A 111 1.55 -6.32 2.68
C THR A 111 1.66 -4.88 2.22
N VAL A 112 2.57 -4.61 1.30
CA VAL A 112 2.68 -3.31 0.62
C VAL A 112 2.19 -3.50 -0.80
N THR A 113 1.26 -2.66 -1.23
CA THR A 113 0.73 -2.62 -2.59
C THR A 113 1.04 -1.26 -3.18
N VAL A 114 1.71 -1.22 -4.32
CA VAL A 114 1.93 0.00 -5.11
C VAL A 114 1.03 -0.08 -6.34
N SER A 115 0.28 0.97 -6.61
CA SER A 115 -0.58 1.08 -7.79
C SER A 115 -0.31 2.37 -8.52
N ALA A 116 -0.47 2.37 -9.84
CA ALA A 116 -0.29 3.54 -10.67
C ALA A 116 -1.10 3.45 -11.97
N ASN A 117 -1.24 4.57 -12.66
CA ASN A 117 -1.87 4.64 -13.97
C ASN A 117 -0.80 4.81 -15.06
N VAL A 118 -0.92 4.08 -16.16
CA VAL A 118 -0.10 4.26 -17.36
C VAL A 118 -0.84 5.19 -18.30
N ILE A 119 -0.18 6.28 -18.67
CA ILE A 119 -0.67 7.22 -19.67
C ILE A 119 0.17 7.13 -20.94
N GLU A 120 -0.44 7.48 -22.05
CA GLU A 120 0.22 7.71 -23.33
C GLU A 120 -0.01 9.16 -23.76
N PHE A 121 1.06 9.87 -24.08
CA PHE A 121 1.00 11.22 -24.61
C PHE A 121 0.53 11.18 -26.05
N THR A 122 -0.46 12.00 -26.38
CA THR A 122 -1.09 12.05 -27.70
C THR A 122 -0.60 13.23 -28.55
N LYS A 123 0.22 14.11 -27.97
CA LYS A 123 0.79 15.31 -28.61
C LYS A 123 2.17 15.61 -28.07
#